data_AF-A0A2V6HBT5-F1
#
_entry.id   AF-A0A2V6HBT5-F1
#
_cell.length_a   1.000
_cell.length_b   1.000
_cell.length_c   1.000
_cell.angle_alpha   90.00
_cell.angle_beta   90.00
_cell.angle_gamma   90.00
#
_symmetry.space_group_name_H-M   'P 1'
#
loop_
_entity.id
_entity.type
_entity.pdbx_description
1 polymer ?
#
loop_
_entity_poly.entity_id
_entity_poly.type
_entity_poly.pdbx_seq_one_letter_code
_entity_poly.pdbx_strand_id
1 'polypeptide(L)' 'NAREQILQNRKMVDLDCHLELPVPIEDLRIEPDYPALIPALEKCEFKSLLQEVREEAARAGTAAQGSLL' A
#
# COMPACT_ATOMS: atom_id res chain seq x y z
N ASN A 1 -28.54 -27.07 19.58
CA ASN A 1 -28.21 -25.67 19.94
C ASN A 1 -26.72 -25.35 19.88
N ALA A 2 -25.85 -25.70 20.85
CA ALA A 2 -24.44 -25.28 20.80
C ALA A 2 -23.65 -25.80 19.57
N ARG A 3 -23.87 -27.06 19.17
CA ARG A 3 -23.21 -27.67 18.00
C ARG A 3 -23.58 -26.98 16.68
N GLU A 4 -24.84 -26.59 16.49
CA GLU A 4 -25.29 -25.87 15.28
C GLU A 4 -24.70 -24.47 15.22
N GLN A 5 -24.66 -23.76 16.36
CA GLN A 5 -24.02 -22.44 16.43
C GLN A 5 -22.53 -22.52 16.10
N ILE A 6 -21.82 -23.53 16.59
CA ILE A 6 -20.40 -23.73 16.26
C ILE A 6 -20.20 -23.97 14.76
N LEU A 7 -21.04 -24.81 14.14
CA LEU A 7 -20.97 -25.08 12.70
C LEU A 7 -21.32 -23.86 11.85
N GLN A 8 -22.30 -23.06 12.28
CA GLN A 8 -22.68 -21.82 11.61
C GLN A 8 -21.59 -20.74 11.74
N ASN A 9 -21.03 -20.57 12.94
CA ASN A 9 -19.94 -19.62 13.19
C ASN A 9 -18.70 -19.99 12.39
N ARG A 10 -18.40 -21.29 12.24
CA ARG A 10 -17.27 -21.75 11.44
C ARG A 10 -17.39 -21.34 9.97
N LYS A 11 -18.60 -21.33 9.40
CA LYS A 11 -18.84 -20.84 8.04
C LYS A 11 -18.68 -19.33 7.90
N MET A 12 -18.92 -18.56 8.95
CA MET A 12 -18.75 -17.10 8.94
C MET A 12 -17.27 -16.68 9.00
N VAL A 13 -16.40 -17.55 9.51
CA VAL A 13 -14.96 -17.28 9.69
C VAL A 13 -14.13 -18.01 8.62
N ASP A 14 -14.75 -18.85 7.80
CA ASP A 14 -14.08 -19.53 6.71
C ASP A 14 -13.68 -18.52 5.64
N LEU A 15 -12.38 -18.45 5.36
CA LEU A 15 -11.78 -17.55 4.38
C LEU A 15 -11.44 -18.36 3.14
N ASP A 16 -11.90 -17.88 1.99
CA ASP A 16 -11.51 -18.48 0.70
C ASP A 16 -10.11 -18.00 0.31
N CYS A 17 -9.12 -18.87 0.51
CA CYS A 17 -7.73 -18.63 0.14
C CYS A 17 -7.44 -18.84 -1.36
N HIS A 18 -8.44 -19.28 -2.13
CA HIS A 18 -8.33 -19.57 -3.56
C HIS A 18 -9.16 -18.61 -4.41
N LEU A 19 -9.61 -17.51 -3.83
CA LEU A 19 -10.27 -16.45 -4.57
C LEU A 19 -9.33 -15.91 -5.65
N GLU A 20 -9.73 -16.06 -6.91
CA GLU A 20 -8.97 -15.51 -8.04
C GLU A 20 -8.98 -13.99 -7.97
N LEU A 21 -7.80 -13.38 -7.84
CA LEU A 21 -7.64 -11.94 -7.88
C LEU A 21 -7.52 -11.47 -9.34
N PRO A 22 -8.08 -10.29 -9.70
CA PRO A 22 -7.96 -9.74 -11.05
C PRO A 22 -6.52 -9.34 -11.40
N VAL A 23 -5.67 -9.18 -10.39
CA VAL A 23 -4.24 -8.90 -10.51
C VAL A 23 -3.45 -9.76 -9.52
N PRO A 24 -2.26 -10.26 -9.89
CA PRO A 24 -1.36 -10.96 -8.99
C PRO A 24 -0.95 -10.09 -7.80
N ILE A 25 -0.66 -10.73 -6.66
CA ILE A 25 -0.21 -10.01 -5.45
C ILE A 25 1.13 -9.33 -5.70
N GLU A 26 1.96 -9.93 -6.55
CA GLU A 26 3.29 -9.46 -6.95
C GLU A 26 3.23 -8.12 -7.69
N ASP A 27 2.10 -7.84 -8.35
CA ASP A 27 1.85 -6.62 -9.11
C ASP A 27 1.21 -5.53 -8.24
N LEU A 28 0.79 -5.84 -7.01
CA LEU A 28 0.28 -4.87 -6.02
C LEU A 28 1.40 -4.11 -5.29
N ARG A 29 2.53 -3.88 -5.96
CA ARG A 29 3.64 -3.11 -5.39
C ARG A 29 3.23 -1.65 -5.25
N ILE A 30 3.50 -1.10 -4.07
CA ILE A 30 3.29 0.31 -3.81
C ILE A 30 4.52 1.05 -4.29
N GLU A 31 4.39 1.76 -5.41
CA GLU A 31 5.40 2.67 -5.93
C GLU A 31 4.91 4.11 -5.78
N PRO A 32 5.59 4.95 -4.98
CA PRO A 32 5.18 6.33 -4.76
C PRO A 32 5.46 7.20 -6.00
N ASP A 33 4.41 7.79 -6.56
CA ASP A 33 4.52 8.85 -7.57
C ASP A 33 4.77 10.21 -6.90
N TYR A 34 6.01 10.43 -6.46
CA TYR A 34 6.42 11.69 -5.82
C TYR A 34 6.15 12.94 -6.68
N PRO A 35 6.37 12.93 -8.01
CA PRO A 35 6.00 14.06 -8.87
C PRO A 35 4.54 14.48 -8.80
N ALA A 36 3.60 13.53 -8.69
CA ALA A 36 2.17 13.83 -8.52
C ALA A 36 1.79 14.11 -7.07
N LEU A 37 2.45 13.47 -6.11
CA LEU A 37 2.14 13.56 -4.69
C LEU A 37 2.54 14.90 -4.07
N ILE A 38 3.72 15.43 -4.40
CA ILE A 38 4.22 16.71 -3.89
C ILE A 38 3.27 17.89 -4.17
N PRO A 39 2.82 18.14 -5.42
CA PRO A 39 1.90 19.25 -5.69
C PRO A 39 0.50 19.04 -5.10
N ALA A 40 0.07 17.79 -4.89
CA ALA A 40 -1.17 17.50 -4.18
C ALA A 40 -1.05 17.88 -2.69
N LEU A 41 0.07 17.56 -2.06
CA LEU A 41 0.36 17.90 -0.67
C LEU A 41 0.58 19.40 -0.44
N GLU A 42 1.18 20.11 -1.41
CA GLU A 42 1.31 21.57 -1.37
C GLU A 42 -0.06 22.26 -1.28
N LYS A 43 -1.05 21.78 -2.05
CA LYS A 43 -2.42 22.31 -2.04
C LYS A 43 -3.16 22.04 -0.74
N CYS A 44 -2.77 20.99 -0.01
CA CYS A 44 -3.39 20.62 1.27
C CYS A 44 -2.71 21.28 2.48
N GLU A 45 -1.71 22.15 2.27
CA GLU A 45 -0.98 22.89 3.32
C GLU A 45 -0.39 22.03 4.47
N PHE A 46 -0.15 20.73 4.24
CA PHE A 46 0.49 19.85 5.22
C PHE A 46 2.01 20.06 5.26
N LYS A 47 2.46 21.12 5.93
CA LYS A 47 3.87 21.56 5.89
C LYS A 47 4.89 20.53 6.40
N SER A 48 4.58 19.77 7.46
CA SER A 48 5.48 18.71 7.97
C SER A 48 5.54 17.52 7.01
N LEU A 49 4.37 17.02 6.61
CA LEU A 49 4.27 15.86 5.72
C LEU A 49 4.87 16.14 4.34
N LEU A 50 4.70 17.36 3.82
CA LEU A 50 5.34 17.80 2.57
C LEU A 50 6.86 17.72 2.67
N GLN A 51 7.43 18.18 3.79
CA GLN A 51 8.87 18.15 4.01
C GLN A 51 9.38 16.71 4.08
N GLU A 52 8.68 15.84 4.83
CA GLU A 52 9.00 14.42 4.94
C GLU A 52 8.95 13.72 3.57
N VAL A 53 7.91 13.97 2.76
CA VAL A 53 7.77 13.39 1.42
C VAL A 53 8.83 13.91 0.45
N ARG A 54 9.25 15.18 0.55
CA ARG A 54 10.36 15.70 -0.27
C ARG A 54 11.69 15.05 0.08
N GLU A 55 11.96 14.88 1.37
CA GLU A 55 13.18 14.21 1.84
C GLU A 55 13.20 12.74 1.41
N GLU A 56 12.06 12.05 1.46
CA GLU A 56 11.91 10.68 1.00
C GLU A 56 12.12 10.57 -0.51
N ALA A 57 11.49 11.45 -1.31
CA ALA A 57 11.68 11.52 -2.75
C ALA A 57 13.15 11.72 -3.14
N ALA A 58 13.88 12.57 -2.41
CA ALA A 58 15.30 12.81 -2.63
C ALA A 58 16.16 11.56 -2.34
N ARG A 59 15.85 10.81 -1.27
CA ARG A 59 16.53 9.54 -0.93
C ARG A 59 16.19 8.42 -1.91
N ALA A 60 14.95 8.35 -2.38
CA ALA A 60 14.53 7.38 -3.39
C ALA A 60 15.24 7.64 -4.74
N GLY A 61 15.43 8.90 -5.12
CA GLY A 61 16.16 9.29 -6.33
C GLY A 61 17.66 8.94 -6.29
N THR A 62 18.31 9.03 -5.12
CA THR A 62 19.73 8.64 -4.98
C THR A 62 19.92 7.12 -4.96
N ALA A 63 18.97 6.37 -4.38
CA ALA A 63 18.96 4.90 -4.44
C ALA A 63 18.82 4.38 -5.88
N ALA A 64 18.04 5.04 -6.73
CA ALA A 64 17.90 4.70 -8.14
C ALA A 64 19.19 4.98 -8.97
N GLN A 65 19.96 6.02 -8.62
CA GLN A 65 21.24 6.33 -9.29
C GLN A 65 22.38 5.39 -8.90
N GLY A 66 22.35 4.81 -7.69
CA GLY A 66 23.35 3.82 -7.24
C GLY A 66 23.31 2.48 -7.98
N SER A 67 22.23 2.17 -8.70
CA SER A 67 22.10 0.97 -9.54
C SER A 67 22.64 1.15 -10.96
N LEU A 68 23.13 2.35 -11.32
CA LEU A 68 23.65 2.69 -12.64
C LEU A 68 25.18 2.90 -12.67
N LEU A 69 25.90 2.54 -11.61
CA LEU A 69 27.37 2.55 -11.50
C LEU A 69 27.89 1.13 -11.19
#